data_AF-A0A679HAH2-F1
#
_entry.id   AF-A0A679HAH2-F1
#
_cell.length_a   1.000
_cell.length_b   1.000
_cell.length_c   1.000
_cell.angle_alpha   90.00
_cell.angle_beta   90.00
_cell.angle_gamma   90.00
#
_symmetry.space_group_name_H-M   'P 1'
#
loop_
_entity.id
_entity.type
_entity.pdbx_description
1 polymer ?
#
loop_
_entity_poly.entity_id
_entity_poly.type
_entity_poly.pdbx_seq_one_letter_code
_entity_poly.pdbx_strand_id
1 'polypeptide(L)'
;MPDITGLESKPKANVGEVKSQGFDGNFALKQKLGEVDMTIRGNITYSKNEVLEKDEENQVYSYLYQKGYRVDQVKGLIAEGLFADYDDIRTSPKQEFGTVQPGDIKYKDVNGDGVVNDNDKVAIGATTTPNLVYGIGASFAWKGIDVNVHFQGAGKSTFPIYGKCVYAFSESDWEISLKI
;
A
#
# COMPACT_ATOMS: atom_id res chain seq x y z
N MET A 1 49.66 10.91 -2.07
CA MET A 1 49.48 11.59 -3.36
C MET A 1 48.39 10.85 -4.13
N PRO A 2 47.45 11.50 -4.84
CA PRO A 2 46.65 12.68 -4.46
C PRO A 2 45.13 12.57 -4.85
N ASP A 3 44.29 13.31 -4.12
CA ASP A 3 42.86 13.62 -4.38
C ASP A 3 42.65 14.50 -5.64
N ILE A 4 42.77 13.96 -6.85
CA ILE A 4 42.59 14.75 -8.10
C ILE A 4 41.87 14.00 -9.24
N THR A 5 40.65 13.55 -8.99
CA THR A 5 39.63 13.33 -10.04
C THR A 5 38.29 13.75 -9.43
N GLY A 6 37.83 15.00 -9.52
CA GLY A 6 37.54 15.69 -10.77
C GLY A 6 36.17 15.25 -11.29
N LEU A 7 35.09 15.75 -10.66
CA LEU A 7 33.66 15.57 -11.00
C LEU A 7 33.05 14.16 -10.83
N GLU A 8 32.71 13.79 -9.58
CA GLU A 8 31.51 12.96 -9.34
C GLU A 8 30.31 13.86 -8.98
N SER A 9 30.04 14.88 -9.80
CA SER A 9 28.67 15.37 -9.84
C SER A 9 27.89 14.33 -10.64
N LYS A 10 27.28 13.32 -9.98
CA LYS A 10 26.19 12.57 -10.61
C LYS A 10 25.23 13.63 -11.15
N PRO A 11 25.06 13.78 -12.48
CA PRO A 11 24.16 14.79 -13.01
C PRO A 11 22.78 14.46 -12.45
N LYS A 12 22.29 15.28 -11.52
CA LYS A 12 20.93 15.17 -11.01
C LYS A 12 20.02 15.70 -12.09
N ALA A 13 19.65 14.84 -13.02
CA ALA A 13 18.57 15.12 -13.94
C ALA A 13 17.25 14.77 -13.24
N ASN A 14 16.26 15.66 -13.29
CA ASN A 14 14.90 15.35 -12.85
C ASN A 14 14.23 14.46 -13.92
N VAL A 15 14.67 13.21 -14.01
CA VAL A 15 14.11 12.20 -14.92
C VAL A 15 13.07 11.41 -14.12
N GLY A 16 11.96 12.07 -13.86
CA GLY A 16 10.85 11.52 -13.11
C GLY A 16 9.55 12.16 -13.57
N GLU A 17 8.68 11.37 -14.17
CA GLU A 17 7.34 11.80 -14.57
C GLU A 17 6.31 10.98 -13.78
N VAL A 18 5.43 11.67 -13.07
CA VAL A 18 4.32 11.08 -12.33
C VAL A 18 3.02 11.68 -12.85
N LYS A 19 2.07 10.81 -13.18
CA LYS A 19 0.73 11.21 -13.57
C LYS A 19 -0.21 11.07 -12.38
N SER A 20 -0.88 12.16 -12.00
CA SER A 20 -1.97 12.15 -11.03
C SER A 20 -3.30 12.33 -11.75
N GLN A 21 -4.24 11.41 -11.54
CA GLN A 21 -5.58 11.52 -12.09
C GLN A 21 -6.63 11.14 -11.04
N GLY A 22 -7.72 11.86 -11.03
CA GLY A 22 -8.77 11.71 -10.03
C GLY A 22 -10.05 12.42 -10.43
N PHE A 23 -11.07 12.26 -9.60
CA PHE A 23 -12.29 13.04 -9.68
C PHE A 23 -12.60 13.61 -8.30
N ASP A 24 -13.11 14.83 -8.28
CA ASP A 24 -13.65 15.47 -7.10
C ASP A 24 -15.11 15.83 -7.37
N GLY A 25 -15.97 15.56 -6.40
CA GLY A 25 -17.37 15.87 -6.45
C GLY A 25 -17.84 16.36 -5.10
N ASN A 26 -18.68 17.39 -5.12
CA ASN A 26 -19.40 17.82 -3.94
C ASN A 26 -20.85 18.09 -4.30
N PHE A 27 -21.73 17.91 -3.32
CA PHE A 27 -23.12 18.29 -3.43
C PHE A 27 -23.56 18.97 -2.15
N ALA A 28 -24.47 19.93 -2.29
CA ALA A 28 -25.10 20.61 -1.18
C ALA A 28 -26.59 20.77 -1.47
N LEU A 29 -27.43 20.21 -0.62
CA LEU A 29 -28.87 20.39 -0.63
C LEU A 29 -29.24 21.26 0.57
N LYS A 30 -29.80 22.44 0.28
CA LYS A 30 -30.35 23.33 1.29
C LYS A 30 -31.86 23.37 1.12
N GLN A 31 -32.59 23.03 2.15
CA GLN A 31 -34.05 23.04 2.11
C GLN A 31 -34.62 23.59 3.40
N LYS A 32 -35.59 24.50 3.24
CA LYS A 32 -36.35 25.06 4.35
C LYS A 32 -37.69 24.36 4.43
N LEU A 33 -37.93 23.66 5.53
CA LEU A 33 -39.17 22.93 5.83
C LEU A 33 -39.91 23.70 6.93
N GLY A 34 -40.66 24.72 6.53
CA GLY A 34 -41.37 25.61 7.45
C GLY A 34 -40.42 26.42 8.33
N GLU A 35 -40.34 26.05 9.62
CA GLU A 35 -39.45 26.67 10.61
C GLU A 35 -38.10 25.96 10.75
N VAL A 36 -37.91 24.82 10.08
CA VAL A 36 -36.67 24.03 10.14
C VAL A 36 -35.83 24.32 8.90
N ASP A 37 -34.61 24.79 9.09
CA ASP A 37 -33.62 24.90 8.03
C ASP A 37 -32.75 23.63 8.02
N MET A 38 -32.78 22.89 6.91
CA MET A 38 -32.01 21.67 6.72
C MET A 38 -30.95 21.90 5.65
N THR A 39 -29.72 21.50 5.93
CA THR A 39 -28.64 21.47 4.95
C THR A 39 -27.93 20.11 4.98
N ILE A 40 -27.90 19.43 3.85
CA ILE A 40 -27.12 18.21 3.65
C ILE A 40 -25.97 18.55 2.70
N ARG A 41 -24.75 18.15 3.06
CA ARG A 41 -23.54 18.34 2.27
C ARG A 41 -22.85 17.00 2.10
N GLY A 42 -22.31 16.73 0.92
CA GLY A 42 -21.42 15.61 0.70
C GLY A 42 -20.23 16.02 -0.15
N ASN A 43 -19.09 15.39 0.10
CA ASN A 43 -17.89 15.48 -0.71
C ASN A 43 -17.33 14.08 -0.96
N ILE A 44 -16.73 13.90 -2.13
CA ILE A 44 -16.02 12.71 -2.53
C ILE A 44 -14.84 13.11 -3.39
N THR A 45 -13.66 12.68 -2.98
CA THR A 45 -12.42 12.90 -3.70
C THR A 45 -11.79 11.54 -3.95
N TYR A 46 -11.57 11.21 -5.22
CA TYR A 46 -10.80 10.04 -5.62
C TYR A 46 -9.56 10.51 -6.36
N SER A 47 -8.39 10.03 -5.97
CA SER A 47 -7.12 10.34 -6.64
C SER A 47 -6.26 9.09 -6.76
N LYS A 48 -5.58 8.95 -7.90
CA LYS A 48 -4.61 7.88 -8.17
C LYS A 48 -3.40 8.47 -8.86
N ASN A 49 -2.21 8.14 -8.33
CA ASN A 49 -0.93 8.49 -8.94
C ASN A 49 -0.30 7.28 -9.62
N GLU A 50 0.46 7.50 -10.69
CA GLU A 50 1.20 6.49 -11.43
C GLU A 50 2.54 7.05 -11.91
N VAL A 51 3.61 6.28 -11.76
CA VAL A 51 4.95 6.64 -12.25
C VAL A 51 5.02 6.33 -13.74
N LEU A 52 5.12 7.35 -14.58
CA LEU A 52 5.26 7.20 -16.04
C LEU A 52 6.71 6.99 -16.45
N GLU A 53 7.61 7.75 -15.85
CA GLU A 53 9.04 7.65 -16.10
C GLU A 53 9.82 7.84 -14.80
N LYS A 54 10.90 7.09 -14.68
CA LYS A 54 11.85 7.21 -13.59
C LYS A 54 13.18 6.66 -14.07
N ASP A 55 14.27 7.34 -13.73
CA ASP A 55 15.62 6.84 -13.96
C ASP A 55 15.91 5.68 -13.00
N GLU A 56 15.76 4.46 -13.50
CA GLU A 56 15.95 3.21 -12.77
C GLU A 56 16.91 2.31 -13.55
N GLU A 57 17.75 1.56 -12.83
CA GLU A 57 18.61 0.56 -13.46
C GLU A 57 17.76 -0.52 -14.15
N ASN A 58 18.23 -1.00 -15.30
CA ASN A 58 17.54 -2.04 -16.06
C ASN A 58 17.25 -3.26 -15.18
N GLN A 59 15.97 -3.50 -14.93
CA GLN A 59 15.49 -4.69 -14.25
C GLN A 59 15.25 -5.83 -15.23
N VAL A 60 15.46 -7.06 -14.74
CA VAL A 60 15.25 -8.30 -15.49
C VAL A 60 13.78 -8.50 -15.85
N TYR A 61 12.87 -8.12 -14.95
CA TYR A 61 11.43 -8.28 -15.12
C TYR A 61 10.68 -6.94 -15.05
N SER A 62 9.63 -6.79 -15.87
CA SER A 62 8.86 -5.55 -15.99
C SER A 62 8.17 -5.14 -14.67
N TYR A 63 7.75 -6.10 -13.85
CA TYR A 63 7.09 -5.82 -12.57
C TYR A 63 8.05 -5.37 -11.46
N LEU A 64 9.37 -5.44 -11.68
CA LEU A 64 10.37 -4.94 -10.74
C LEU A 64 10.57 -3.42 -10.86
N TYR A 65 10.33 -2.84 -12.05
CA TYR A 65 10.33 -1.39 -12.25
C TYR A 65 9.23 -0.71 -11.44
N GLN A 66 9.48 0.50 -10.93
CA GLN A 66 8.44 1.32 -10.32
C GLN A 66 7.56 2.00 -11.38
N LYS A 67 8.06 2.12 -12.62
CA LYS A 67 7.26 2.55 -13.77
C LYS A 67 6.01 1.68 -13.93
N GLY A 68 4.86 2.34 -14.14
CA GLY A 68 3.54 1.70 -14.26
C GLY A 68 2.87 1.37 -12.92
N TYR A 69 3.53 1.62 -11.80
CA TYR A 69 2.97 1.45 -10.45
C TYR A 69 2.72 2.79 -9.77
N ARG A 70 1.99 2.76 -8.65
CA ARG A 70 1.78 3.98 -7.87
C ARG A 70 3.09 4.41 -7.20
N VAL A 71 3.26 5.71 -7.01
CA VAL A 71 4.35 6.26 -6.20
C VAL A 71 4.30 5.63 -4.81
N ASP A 72 5.45 5.16 -4.32
CA ASP A 72 5.60 4.51 -3.01
C ASP A 72 4.70 3.27 -2.79
N GLN A 73 4.31 2.58 -3.87
CA GLN A 73 3.64 1.29 -3.73
C GLN A 73 4.61 0.24 -3.18
N VAL A 74 4.21 -0.43 -2.09
CA VAL A 74 5.02 -1.47 -1.46
C VAL A 74 5.21 -2.63 -2.44
N LYS A 75 6.45 -3.12 -2.53
CA LYS A 75 6.78 -4.36 -3.24
C LYS A 75 7.30 -5.41 -2.26
N GLY A 76 6.86 -6.64 -2.44
CA GLY A 76 7.24 -7.76 -1.58
C GLY A 76 6.86 -9.09 -2.18
N LEU A 77 7.12 -10.16 -1.43
CA LEU A 77 6.77 -11.52 -1.81
C LEU A 77 5.31 -11.81 -1.46
N ILE A 78 4.62 -12.57 -2.33
CA ILE A 78 3.25 -13.02 -2.06
C ILE A 78 3.33 -14.28 -1.19
N ALA A 79 2.78 -14.23 0.02
CA ALA A 79 2.61 -15.41 0.87
C ALA A 79 1.38 -16.22 0.43
N GLU A 80 1.57 -17.51 0.13
CA GLU A 80 0.50 -18.46 -0.22
C GLU A 80 -0.01 -19.23 1.00
N GLY A 81 0.69 -19.14 2.13
CA GLY A 81 0.33 -19.82 3.37
C GLY A 81 1.57 -20.21 4.16
N LEU A 82 1.44 -21.27 4.97
CA LEU A 82 2.55 -21.91 5.67
C LEU A 82 2.84 -23.28 5.03
N PHE A 83 4.10 -23.71 5.06
CA PHE A 83 4.46 -25.06 4.66
C PHE A 83 3.82 -26.10 5.59
N ALA A 84 3.11 -27.07 5.04
CA ALA A 84 2.42 -28.09 5.83
C ALA A 84 3.40 -29.11 6.44
N ASP A 85 4.34 -29.62 5.65
CA ASP A 85 5.31 -30.63 6.04
C ASP A 85 6.57 -30.58 5.16
N TYR A 86 7.52 -31.49 5.41
CA TYR A 86 8.77 -31.57 4.65
C TYR A 86 8.58 -32.02 3.19
N ASP A 87 7.49 -32.71 2.85
CA ASP A 87 7.21 -33.11 1.47
C ASP A 87 6.62 -31.95 0.67
N ASP A 88 5.80 -31.11 1.30
CA ASP A 88 5.38 -29.81 0.74
C ASP A 88 6.60 -28.92 0.48
N ILE A 89 7.59 -28.89 1.38
CA ILE A 89 8.85 -28.17 1.15
C ILE A 89 9.63 -28.73 -0.05
N ARG A 90 9.72 -30.06 -0.18
CA ARG A 90 10.47 -30.70 -1.29
C ARG A 90 9.79 -30.56 -2.65
N THR A 91 8.47 -30.45 -2.67
CA THR A 91 7.67 -30.30 -3.89
C THR A 91 7.44 -28.84 -4.27
N SER A 92 7.80 -27.90 -3.39
CA SER A 92 7.68 -26.46 -3.63
C SER A 92 8.96 -25.84 -4.22
N PRO A 93 8.84 -24.67 -4.86
CA PRO A 93 9.99 -23.87 -5.28
C PRO A 93 10.97 -23.59 -4.14
N LYS A 94 12.26 -23.61 -4.44
CA LYS A 94 13.31 -23.39 -3.45
C LYS A 94 13.31 -21.92 -3.01
N GLN A 95 13.16 -21.66 -1.73
CA GLN A 95 13.28 -20.30 -1.20
C GLN A 95 14.74 -19.99 -0.82
N GLU A 96 15.30 -18.89 -1.33
CA GLU A 96 16.72 -18.52 -1.05
C GLU A 96 16.92 -17.68 0.22
N PHE A 97 15.85 -17.45 0.99
CA PHE A 97 15.89 -16.63 2.21
C PHE A 97 16.39 -17.38 3.45
N GLY A 98 16.70 -18.68 3.34
CA GLY A 98 17.22 -19.49 4.43
C GLY A 98 16.80 -20.96 4.34
N THR A 99 17.05 -21.71 5.41
CA THR A 99 16.54 -23.08 5.53
C THR A 99 15.09 -23.01 5.99
N VAL A 100 14.17 -23.49 5.16
CA VAL A 100 12.74 -23.55 5.49
C VAL A 100 12.39 -24.81 6.29
N GLN A 101 11.48 -24.67 7.23
CA GLN A 101 10.93 -25.72 8.07
C GLN A 101 9.39 -25.74 7.97
N PRO A 102 8.73 -26.87 8.28
CA PRO A 102 7.26 -26.90 8.35
C PRO A 102 6.75 -25.82 9.32
N GLY A 103 5.75 -25.06 8.90
CA GLY A 103 5.25 -23.89 9.62
C GLY A 103 5.85 -22.55 9.17
N ASP A 104 6.93 -22.54 8.38
CA ASP A 104 7.44 -21.30 7.76
C ASP A 104 6.55 -20.82 6.62
N ILE A 105 6.65 -19.53 6.29
CA ILE A 105 5.85 -18.90 5.24
C ILE A 105 6.25 -19.45 3.87
N LYS A 106 5.25 -19.93 3.12
CA LYS A 106 5.37 -20.33 1.73
C LYS A 106 5.15 -19.11 0.82
N TYR A 107 6.17 -18.71 0.07
CA TYR A 107 6.06 -17.64 -0.92
C TYR A 107 5.83 -18.19 -2.32
N LYS A 108 5.11 -17.42 -3.14
CA LYS A 108 4.83 -17.73 -4.53
C LYS A 108 6.05 -17.44 -5.41
N ASP A 109 6.41 -18.40 -6.25
CA ASP A 109 7.27 -18.18 -7.42
C ASP A 109 6.47 -17.42 -8.49
N VAL A 110 6.87 -16.19 -8.78
CA VAL A 110 6.16 -15.29 -9.70
C VAL A 110 6.66 -15.50 -11.12
N ASN A 111 7.94 -15.82 -11.28
CA ASN A 111 8.60 -15.86 -12.58
C ASN A 111 8.61 -17.27 -13.21
N GLY A 112 8.37 -18.31 -12.40
CA GLY A 112 8.26 -19.71 -12.81
C GLY A 112 9.59 -20.45 -12.97
N ASP A 113 10.69 -19.94 -12.40
CA ASP A 113 12.03 -20.54 -12.49
C ASP A 113 12.29 -21.64 -11.42
N GLY A 114 11.32 -21.87 -10.52
CA GLY A 114 11.42 -22.83 -9.44
C GLY A 114 12.22 -22.34 -8.23
N VAL A 115 12.57 -21.06 -8.16
CA VAL A 115 13.35 -20.44 -7.09
C VAL A 115 12.71 -19.13 -6.66
N VAL A 116 12.29 -19.02 -5.40
CA VAL A 116 11.80 -17.75 -4.85
C VAL A 116 12.97 -16.91 -4.35
N ASN A 117 13.20 -15.76 -4.98
CA ASN A 117 14.24 -14.80 -4.63
C ASN A 117 13.76 -13.34 -4.78
N ASP A 118 14.70 -12.39 -4.80
CA ASP A 118 14.38 -10.96 -4.95
C ASP A 118 13.67 -10.61 -6.26
N ASN A 119 13.78 -11.46 -7.28
CA ASN A 119 13.05 -11.32 -8.54
C ASN A 119 11.57 -11.68 -8.43
N ASP A 120 11.09 -12.23 -7.31
CA ASP A 120 9.66 -12.54 -7.11
C ASP A 120 8.91 -11.44 -6.35
N LYS A 121 9.58 -10.33 -6.07
CA LYS A 121 8.97 -9.17 -5.42
C LYS A 121 8.05 -8.44 -6.39
N VAL A 122 6.75 -8.48 -6.11
CA VAL A 122 5.72 -7.79 -6.88
C VAL A 122 5.07 -6.68 -6.07
N ALA A 123 4.36 -5.78 -6.73
CA ALA A 123 3.59 -4.75 -6.07
C ALA A 123 2.44 -5.37 -5.24
N ILE A 124 2.44 -5.14 -3.94
CA ILE A 124 1.45 -5.66 -2.99
C ILE A 124 0.60 -4.52 -2.45
N GLY A 125 -0.72 -4.71 -2.49
CA GLY A 125 -1.68 -3.78 -1.91
C GLY A 125 -1.75 -2.42 -2.61
N ALA A 126 -2.39 -1.46 -1.96
CA ALA A 126 -2.43 -0.07 -2.35
C ALA A 126 -1.31 0.74 -1.65
N THR A 127 -1.22 2.03 -1.98
CA THR A 127 -0.34 2.98 -1.29
C THR A 127 -0.85 3.28 0.11
N THR A 128 0.02 3.78 0.98
CA THR A 128 -0.36 4.30 2.31
C THR A 128 -1.26 5.53 2.20
N THR A 129 -1.10 6.32 1.15
CA THR A 129 -1.98 7.44 0.82
C THR A 129 -3.35 6.94 0.37
N PRO A 130 -4.46 7.33 1.05
CA PRO A 130 -5.81 6.95 0.65
C PRO A 130 -6.15 7.50 -0.73
N ASN A 131 -6.60 6.61 -1.60
CA ASN A 131 -7.03 7.00 -2.95
C ASN A 131 -8.47 7.49 -2.97
N LEU A 132 -9.24 7.27 -1.90
CA LEU A 132 -10.64 7.67 -1.78
C LEU A 132 -10.88 8.32 -0.43
N VAL A 133 -11.37 9.55 -0.44
CA VAL A 133 -11.82 10.28 0.74
C VAL A 133 -13.24 10.72 0.47
N TYR A 134 -14.13 10.54 1.44
CA TYR A 134 -15.51 11.00 1.33
C TYR A 134 -15.99 11.54 2.67
N GLY A 135 -16.93 12.46 2.61
CA GLY A 135 -17.55 13.03 3.79
C GLY A 135 -18.99 13.39 3.54
N ILE A 136 -19.84 13.18 4.53
CA ILE A 136 -21.24 13.59 4.52
C ILE A 136 -21.54 14.38 5.79
N GLY A 137 -22.24 15.50 5.66
CA GLY A 137 -22.63 16.35 6.75
C GLY A 137 -24.10 16.72 6.66
N ALA A 138 -24.78 16.77 7.79
CA ALA A 138 -26.15 17.24 7.92
C ALA A 138 -26.22 18.30 9.02
N SER A 139 -26.93 19.39 8.72
CA SER A 139 -27.16 20.51 9.63
C SER A 139 -28.67 20.74 9.69
N PHE A 140 -29.21 20.84 10.90
CA PHE A 140 -30.61 21.14 11.16
C PHE A 140 -30.68 22.33 12.14
N ALA A 141 -31.41 23.38 11.77
CA ALA A 141 -31.64 24.53 12.62
C ALA A 141 -33.14 24.72 12.85
N TRP A 142 -33.55 24.90 14.11
CA TRP A 142 -34.94 25.15 14.48
C TRP A 142 -35.03 26.07 15.69
N LYS A 143 -35.68 27.24 15.52
CA LYS A 143 -36.01 28.18 16.61
C LYS A 143 -34.87 28.50 17.60
N GLY A 144 -33.64 28.61 17.08
CA GLY A 144 -32.44 28.92 17.87
C GLY A 144 -31.66 27.69 18.39
N ILE A 145 -32.04 26.48 17.99
CA ILE A 145 -31.28 25.24 18.23
C ILE A 145 -30.67 24.78 16.91
N ASP A 146 -29.35 24.54 16.92
CA ASP A 146 -28.60 24.03 15.77
C ASP A 146 -27.98 22.66 16.10
N VAL A 147 -28.28 21.66 15.27
CA VAL A 147 -27.70 20.32 15.35
C VAL A 147 -26.90 20.05 14.09
N ASN A 148 -25.63 19.69 14.25
CA ASN A 148 -24.72 19.40 13.16
C ASN A 148 -24.10 18.02 13.35
N VAL A 149 -24.16 17.19 12.31
CA VAL A 149 -23.56 15.86 12.27
C VAL A 149 -22.66 15.78 11.06
N HIS A 150 -21.45 15.23 11.22
CA HIS A 150 -20.51 15.02 10.13
C HIS A 150 -19.85 13.66 10.24
N PHE A 151 -19.79 12.95 9.12
CA PHE A 151 -19.06 11.70 8.96
C PHE A 151 -18.01 11.89 7.88
N GLN A 152 -16.81 11.40 8.17
CA GLN A 152 -15.69 11.37 7.22
C GLN A 152 -15.14 9.94 7.16
N GLY A 153 -14.81 9.50 5.96
CA GLY A 153 -14.17 8.22 5.70
C GLY A 153 -13.02 8.36 4.71
N ALA A 154 -12.02 7.49 4.87
CA ALA A 154 -10.94 7.31 3.92
C ALA A 154 -10.81 5.82 3.60
N GLY A 155 -10.44 5.49 2.36
CA GLY A 155 -10.35 4.11 1.89
C GLY A 155 -9.34 3.93 0.76
N LYS A 156 -9.15 2.65 0.38
CA LYS A 156 -8.16 2.23 -0.63
C LYS A 156 -6.72 2.66 -0.31
N SER A 157 -6.39 2.67 0.99
CA SER A 157 -5.01 2.67 1.46
C SER A 157 -4.65 1.28 1.99
N THR A 158 -3.40 0.89 1.80
CA THR A 158 -2.82 -0.28 2.46
C THR A 158 -1.64 0.20 3.26
N PHE A 159 -1.59 -0.19 4.52
CA PHE A 159 -0.46 0.09 5.40
C PHE A 159 0.25 -1.22 5.67
N PRO A 160 1.58 -1.29 5.47
CA PRO A 160 2.34 -2.40 6.01
C PRO A 160 2.15 -2.40 7.53
N ILE A 161 1.65 -3.50 8.06
CA ILE A 161 1.50 -3.68 9.50
C ILE A 161 2.88 -4.07 10.01
N TYR A 162 3.43 -3.26 10.90
CA TYR A 162 4.67 -3.53 11.60
C TYR A 162 4.35 -3.75 13.08
N GLY A 163 4.91 -4.80 13.69
CA GLY A 163 4.77 -5.02 15.13
C GLY A 163 4.68 -6.49 15.53
N LYS A 164 4.52 -6.69 16.85
CA LYS A 164 4.61 -7.96 17.59
C LYS A 164 3.67 -9.08 17.11
N CYS A 165 2.62 -8.76 16.34
CA CYS A 165 1.67 -9.74 15.81
C CYS A 165 2.00 -10.21 14.39
N VAL A 166 2.99 -9.61 13.70
CA VAL A 166 3.35 -9.93 12.31
C VAL A 166 4.63 -10.77 12.24
N TYR A 167 5.57 -10.54 13.16
CA TYR A 167 6.77 -11.34 13.31
C TYR A 167 6.71 -12.08 14.64
N ALA A 168 6.34 -13.36 14.63
CA ALA A 168 6.63 -14.21 15.77
C ALA A 168 8.16 -14.25 15.96
N PHE A 169 8.63 -14.05 17.19
CA PHE A 169 10.03 -14.16 17.60
C PHE A 169 11.01 -13.04 17.17
N SER A 170 10.56 -11.84 16.75
CA SER A 170 11.50 -10.74 16.40
C SER A 170 12.16 -10.06 17.60
N GLU A 171 11.63 -10.25 18.80
CA GLU A 171 12.26 -9.86 20.06
C GLU A 171 12.10 -11.03 21.04
N SER A 172 13.13 -11.26 21.84
CA SER A 172 13.38 -12.44 22.67
C SER A 172 12.40 -12.63 23.83
N ASP A 173 11.11 -12.83 23.55
CA ASP A 173 10.09 -13.25 24.51
C ASP A 173 9.42 -14.55 24.03
N TRP A 174 9.56 -15.59 24.85
CA TRP A 174 9.38 -17.00 24.49
C TRP A 174 7.95 -17.55 24.59
N GLU A 175 6.91 -16.74 24.61
CA GLU A 175 5.56 -17.31 24.76
C GLU A 175 4.51 -16.60 23.93
N ILE A 176 4.11 -17.23 22.81
CA ILE A 176 2.73 -17.13 22.33
C ILE A 176 2.25 -18.53 21.93
N SER A 177 1.53 -19.17 22.85
CA SER A 177 0.70 -20.35 22.59
C SER A 177 -0.52 -19.91 21.78
N LEU A 178 -0.53 -20.16 20.47
CA LEU A 178 -1.70 -20.01 19.62
C LEU A 178 -2.68 -21.16 19.88
N LYS A 179 -3.80 -20.85 20.51
CA LYS A 179 -5.02 -21.66 20.44
C LYS A 179 -6.08 -20.87 19.68
N ILE A 180 -6.49 -21.49 18.55
CA ILE A 180 -7.61 -21.27 17.63
C ILE A 180 -7.53 -20.03 16.74
#